data_AF-A0A8J3MYB5-F1
#
_entry.id   AF-A0A8J3MYB5-F1
#
_cell.length_a   1.000
_cell.length_b   1.000
_cell.length_c   1.000
_cell.angle_alpha   90.00
_cell.angle_beta   90.00
_cell.angle_gamma   90.00
#
_symmetry.space_group_name_H-M   'P 1'
#
loop_
_entity.id
_entity.type
_entity.pdbx_description
1 polymer ?
#
loop_
_entity_poly.entity_id
_entity_poly.type
_entity_poly.pdbx_seq_one_letter_code
_entity_poly.pdbx_strand_id
1 'polypeptide(L)' 'MQRQSMITRCPECGGERVWVSVLAQAQYIGQILLKQPRRSASFFHQGENISDTQAFTCMNCGHTTLYANEPQKLIPNK' A
#
# COMPACT_ATOMS: atom_id res chain seq x y z
N MET A 1 -4.19 -15.99 -12.16
CA MET A 1 -4.62 -14.87 -13.03
C MET A 1 -4.07 -13.58 -12.45
N GLN A 2 -2.97 -13.05 -13.00
CA GLN A 2 -2.40 -11.76 -12.59
C GLN A 2 -3.37 -10.65 -13.03
N ARG A 3 -3.98 -9.94 -12.07
CA ARG A 3 -4.69 -8.69 -12.37
C ARG A 3 -3.62 -7.70 -12.85
N GLN A 4 -3.54 -7.47 -14.16
CA GLN A 4 -2.89 -6.28 -14.71
C GLN A 4 -3.65 -5.08 -14.16
N SER A 5 -3.17 -4.50 -13.06
CA SER A 5 -3.61 -3.18 -12.63
C SER A 5 -3.23 -2.23 -13.76
N MET A 6 -4.23 -1.72 -14.49
CA MET A 6 -4.02 -0.68 -15.49
C MET A 6 -3.22 0.43 -14.82
N ILE A 7 -2.00 0.67 -15.27
CA ILE A 7 -1.15 1.72 -14.73
C ILE A 7 -1.79 3.04 -15.16
N THR A 8 -2.58 3.63 -14.27
CA THR A 8 -3.21 4.92 -14.52
C THR A 8 -2.15 6.01 -14.52
N ARG A 9 -2.36 7.09 -15.29
CA ARG A 9 -1.49 8.27 -15.25
C ARG A 9 -1.38 8.84 -13.84
N CYS A 10 -0.31 9.58 -13.57
CA CYS A 10 -0.11 10.26 -12.30
C CYS A 10 -1.28 11.22 -12.00
N PRO A 11 -1.92 11.13 -10.81
CA PRO A 11 -3.04 12.00 -10.48
C PRO A 11 -2.64 13.47 -10.31
N GLU A 12 -1.37 13.74 -9.97
CA GLU A 12 -0.88 15.10 -9.73
C GLU A 12 -0.50 15.84 -11.02
N CYS A 13 0.09 15.15 -12.00
CA CYS A 13 0.67 15.80 -13.19
C CYS A 13 0.35 15.14 -14.53
N GLY A 14 -0.43 14.05 -14.56
CA GLY A 14 -0.72 13.29 -15.78
C GLY A 14 0.47 12.51 -16.36
N GLY A 15 1.63 12.55 -15.69
CA GLY A 15 2.85 11.85 -16.10
C GLY A 15 2.73 10.32 -16.05
N GLU A 16 3.70 9.64 -16.66
CA GLU A 16 3.82 8.19 -16.58
C GLU A 16 4.24 7.73 -15.17
N ARG A 17 3.80 6.53 -14.80
CA ARG A 17 4.09 5.90 -13.52
C ARG A 17 4.72 4.54 -13.76
N VAL A 18 5.59 4.14 -12.86
CA VAL A 18 6.21 2.81 -12.87
C VAL A 18 5.96 2.11 -11.54
N TRP A 19 5.93 0.79 -11.60
CA TRP A 19 5.97 -0.05 -10.41
C TRP A 19 7.33 0.07 -9.73
N VAL A 20 7.34 0.25 -8.42
CA VAL A 20 8.57 0.28 -7.63
C VAL A 20 8.47 -0.63 -6.41
N SER A 21 9.60 -1.20 -6.02
CA SER A 21 9.75 -1.87 -4.73
C SER A 21 10.29 -0.86 -3.73
N VAL A 22 9.62 -0.70 -2.58
CA VAL A 22 10.13 0.19 -1.53
C VAL A 22 11.12 -0.57 -0.66
N LEU A 23 12.35 -0.07 -0.58
CA LEU A 23 13.41 -0.62 0.24
C LEU A 23 13.58 0.25 1.48
N ALA A 24 13.23 -0.26 2.66
CA ALA A 24 13.51 0.42 3.92
C ALA A 24 14.98 0.17 4.31
N GLN A 25 15.84 1.17 4.13
CA GLN A 25 17.27 1.06 4.40
C GLN A 25 17.56 1.31 5.90
N ALA A 26 17.15 0.39 6.77
CA ALA A 26 17.45 0.44 8.19
C ALA A 26 17.68 -0.99 8.71
N GLN A 27 18.82 -1.60 8.41
CA GLN A 27 19.26 -2.95 8.85
C GLN A 27 18.31 -4.14 8.60
N TYR A 28 17.09 -3.90 8.12
CA TYR A 28 16.07 -4.88 7.79
C TYR A 28 15.58 -4.57 6.37
N ILE A 29 15.90 -5.45 5.42
CA ILE A 29 15.18 -5.50 4.15
C ILE A 29 13.77 -5.99 4.50
N GLY A 30 12.86 -5.05 4.74
CA GLY A 30 11.48 -5.33 5.12
C GLY A 30 10.51 -4.97 4.00
N GLN A 31 9.43 -5.74 3.90
CA GLN A 31 8.27 -5.34 3.10
C GLN A 31 7.53 -4.22 3.82
N ILE A 32 7.08 -3.19 3.08
CA ILE A 32 6.15 -2.21 3.65
C ILE A 32 4.78 -2.86 3.76
N LEU A 33 4.20 -2.78 4.95
CA LEU A 33 2.88 -3.30 5.28
C LEU A 33 1.93 -2.12 5.53
N LEU A 34 0.75 -2.15 4.91
CA LEU A 34 -0.33 -1.26 5.30
C LEU A 34 -1.05 -1.87 6.48
N LYS A 35 -1.22 -1.07 7.54
CA LYS A 35 -1.91 -1.45 8.76
C LYS A 35 -3.11 -0.55 8.97
N GLN A 36 -4.24 -1.14 9.33
CA GLN A 36 -5.40 -0.36 9.71
C GLN A 36 -5.21 0.27 11.09
N PRO A 37 -5.38 1.61 11.25
CA PRO A 37 -5.32 2.24 12.56
C PRO A 37 -6.51 1.81 13.42
N ARG A 38 -6.24 1.41 14.67
CA ARG A 38 -7.28 1.07 15.65
C ARG A 38 -8.02 2.35 16.06
N ARG A 39 -9.26 2.52 15.58
CA ARG A 39 -10.11 3.69 15.92
C ARG A 39 -10.98 3.48 17.16
N SER A 40 -10.95 2.28 17.77
CA SER A 40 -11.70 1.95 18.98
C SER A 40 -10.86 1.10 19.93
N ALA A 41 -10.93 1.39 21.23
CA ALA A 41 -10.47 0.49 22.29
C ALA A 41 -11.49 -0.65 22.43
N SER A 42 -11.52 -1.55 21.46
CA SER A 42 -12.33 -2.76 21.58
C SER A 42 -11.69 -3.65 22.65
N PHE A 43 -12.44 -3.92 23.73
CA PHE A 43 -12.07 -4.86 24.80
C PHE A 43 -11.79 -6.29 24.29
N PHE A 44 -12.15 -6.58 23.04
CA PHE A 44 -11.77 -7.80 22.34
C PHE A 44 -10.54 -7.55 21.47
N HIS A 45 -9.50 -8.34 21.70
CA HIS A 45 -8.31 -8.41 20.86
C HIS A 45 -8.65 -8.99 19.49
N GLN A 46 -9.21 -8.19 18.59
CA GLN A 46 -9.19 -8.52 17.17
C GLN A 46 -7.74 -8.39 16.67
N GLY A 47 -7.29 -9.42 15.95
CA GLY A 47 -5.96 -9.46 15.33
C GLY A 47 -5.69 -8.23 14.47
N GLU A 48 -4.41 -7.96 14.20
CA GLU A 48 -4.04 -6.82 13.38
C GLU A 48 -4.39 -7.05 11.91
N ASN A 49 -5.20 -6.16 11.36
CA ASN A 49 -5.52 -6.12 9.94
C ASN A 49 -4.35 -5.52 9.16
N ILE A 50 -3.61 -6.38 8.47
CA ILE A 50 -2.38 -6.05 7.75
C ILE A 50 -2.49 -6.54 6.30
N SER A 51 -2.01 -5.75 5.35
CA SER A 51 -1.85 -6.13 3.95
C SER A 51 -0.47 -5.75 3.43
N ASP A 52 0.08 -6.62 2.58
CA ASP A 52 1.22 -6.28 1.73
C ASP A 52 0.90 -5.10 0.84
N THR A 53 1.95 -4.42 0.38
CA THR A 53 1.83 -3.22 -0.42
C THR A 53 2.48 -3.34 -1.79
N GLN A 54 1.93 -2.56 -2.70
CA GLN A 54 2.52 -2.23 -3.98
C GLN A 54 2.70 -0.72 -4.09
N ALA A 55 3.78 -0.28 -4.73
CA ALA A 55 4.09 1.13 -4.87
C ALA A 55 4.18 1.53 -6.35
N PHE A 56 3.66 2.71 -6.65
CA PHE A 56 3.79 3.33 -7.96
C PHE A 56 4.33 4.75 -7.84
N THR A 57 5.45 5.01 -8.50
CA THR A 57 6.11 6.32 -8.51
C THR A 57 5.96 6.97 -9.89
N CYS A 58 5.60 8.25 -9.90
CA CYS A 58 5.60 9.04 -11.12
C CYS A 58 7.03 9.47 -11.48
N MET A 59 7.42 9.24 -12.74
CA MET A 59 8.75 9.57 -13.24
C MET A 59 8.97 11.07 -13.42
N ASN A 60 7.89 11.87 -13.51
CA ASN A 60 7.99 13.30 -13.78
C ASN A 60 8.01 14.15 -12.49
N CYS A 61 7.18 13.81 -11.50
CA CYS A 61 7.00 14.63 -10.29
C CYS A 61 7.38 13.91 -8.99
N GLY A 62 7.75 12.63 -9.04
CA GLY A 62 8.12 11.85 -7.84
C GLY A 62 6.95 11.44 -6.94
N HIS A 63 5.71 11.84 -7.25
CA HIS A 63 4.53 11.40 -6.49
C HIS A 63 4.48 9.87 -6.43
N THR A 64 4.43 9.34 -5.21
CA THR A 64 4.43 7.90 -4.95
C THR A 64 3.15 7.51 -4.20
N THR A 65 2.42 6.54 -4.73
CA THR A 65 1.22 5.99 -4.07
C THR A 65 1.47 4.55 -3.68
N LEU A 66 1.08 4.22 -2.44
CA LEU A 66 1.07 2.85 -1.93
C LEU A 66 -0.37 2.31 -1.99
N TYR A 67 -0.53 1.09 -2.51
CA TYR A 67 -1.79 0.38 -2.51
C TYR A 67 -1.65 -0.93 -1.75
N ALA A 68 -2.73 -1.38 -1.12
CA ALA A 68 -2.82 -2.70 -0.53
C ALA A 68 -3.00 -3.75 -1.63
N ASN A 69 -2.23 -4.84 -1.58
CA ASN A 69 -2.42 -5.99 -2.46
C ASN A 69 -3.74 -6.72 -2.14
N GLU A 70 -4.11 -6.74 -0.86
CA GLU A 70 -5.32 -7.37 -0.35
C GLU A 70 -6.10 -6.36 0.50
N PRO A 71 -6.72 -5.33 -0.12
CA PRO A 71 -7.41 -4.27 0.61
C PRO A 71 -8.53 -4.80 1.53
N GLN A 72 -9.11 -5.95 1.21
CA GLN A 72 -10.11 -6.64 2.04
C GLN A 72 -9.56 -7.03 3.43
N LYS A 73 -8.26 -7.29 3.57
CA LYS A 73 -7.61 -7.57 4.87
C LYS A 73 -7.55 -6.34 5.77
N LEU A 74 -7.77 -5.15 5.22
CA LEU A 74 -7.75 -3.88 5.96
C LEU A 74 -9.15 -3.42 6.40
N ILE A 75 -10.20 -4.19 6.12
CA ILE A 75 -11.57 -3.88 6.53
C ILE A 75 -11.83 -4.57 7.87
N PRO A 76 -12.34 -3.89 8.92
CA PRO A 76 -12.67 -4.55 10.18
C PRO A 76 -13.82 -5.53 9.95
N ASN A 77 -13.71 -6.73 10.53
CA ASN A 77 -14.89 -7.58 10.68
C ASN A 77 -15.86 -6.86 11.62
N LYS A 78 -17.06 -6.57 11.11
CA LYS A 78 -18.16 -5.98 11.89
C LYS A 78 -18.61 -6.91 13.00
#